data_AF-A0A926TS43-F1
#
_entry.id   AF-A0A926TS43-F1
#
_cell.length_a   1.000
_cell.length_b   1.000
_cell.length_c   1.000
_cell.angle_alpha   90.00
_cell.angle_beta   90.00
_cell.angle_gamma   90.00
#
_symmetry.space_group_name_H-M   'P 1'
#
loop_
_entity.id
_entity.type
_entity.pdbx_description
1 polymer ?
#
loop_
_entity_poly.entity_id
_entity_poly.type
_entity_poly.pdbx_seq_one_letter_code
_entity_poly.pdbx_strand_id
1 'polypeptide(L)'
;MQDIKQKSDSYLEVAIAQQAIMDQVLAHMMLASYPEKAWEDILPNLQSLGLHPNSLQAIANHLQAPQPLGALLDQLNRDFAVLTLSRCDTIAQLDGQVSAAETKVLEAISEKFDLDLNTLKARLSTTDSALNQK
;
A
#
# COMPACT_ATOMS: atom_id res chain seq x y z
N MET A 1 -3.51 27.31 23.72
CA MET A 1 -2.48 26.79 22.79
C MET A 1 -1.97 25.38 23.15
N GLN A 2 -2.40 24.76 24.25
CA GLN A 2 -1.99 23.39 24.60
C GLN A 2 -2.85 22.31 23.88
N ASP A 3 -4.13 22.58 23.63
CA ASP A 3 -5.06 21.62 23.01
C ASP A 3 -4.73 21.29 21.54
N ILE A 4 -4.10 22.22 20.81
CA ILE A 4 -3.73 22.02 19.41
C ILE A 4 -2.53 21.07 19.29
N LYS A 5 -1.56 21.15 20.21
CA LYS A 5 -0.39 20.27 20.21
C LYS A 5 -0.79 18.82 20.53
N GLN A 6 -1.57 18.60 21.58
CA GLN A 6 -2.01 17.25 21.97
C GLN A 6 -2.84 16.55 20.88
N LYS A 7 -3.73 17.28 20.18
CA LYS A 7 -4.48 16.72 19.05
C LYS A 7 -3.58 16.39 17.85
N SER A 8 -2.58 17.22 17.58
CA SER A 8 -1.60 16.97 16.52
C SER A 8 -0.75 15.73 16.82
N ASP A 9 -0.32 15.57 18.08
CA ASP A 9 0.50 14.43 18.51
C ASP A 9 -0.29 13.12 18.39
N SER A 10 -1.57 13.11 18.80
CA SER A 10 -2.46 11.94 18.65
C SER A 10 -2.71 11.57 17.18
N TYR A 11 -2.90 12.54 16.29
CA TYR A 11 -3.08 12.26 14.86
C TYR A 11 -1.80 11.71 14.23
N LEU A 12 -0.63 12.24 14.62
CA LEU A 12 0.66 11.76 14.14
C LEU A 12 0.91 10.30 14.58
N GLU A 13 0.62 9.97 15.84
CA GLU A 13 0.72 8.60 16.34
C GLU A 13 -0.17 7.63 15.54
N VAL A 14 -1.41 8.02 15.25
CA VAL A 14 -2.31 7.22 14.41
C VAL A 14 -1.73 7.05 13.00
N ALA A 15 -1.24 8.11 12.37
CA ALA A 15 -0.66 8.03 11.04
C ALA A 15 0.58 7.12 10.98
N ILE A 16 1.44 7.18 12.00
CA ILE A 16 2.62 6.30 12.12
C ILE A 16 2.19 4.84 12.28
N ALA A 17 1.21 4.56 13.14
CA ALA A 17 0.69 3.21 13.34
C ALA A 17 0.05 2.65 12.06
N GLN A 18 -0.71 3.48 11.35
CA GLN A 18 -1.34 3.09 10.08
C GLN A 18 -0.28 2.84 9.00
N GLN A 19 0.76 3.67 8.90
CA GLN A 19 1.88 3.42 7.97
C GLN A 19 2.54 2.06 8.22
N ALA A 20 2.75 1.67 9.48
CA ALA A 20 3.31 0.36 9.81
C ALA A 20 2.40 -0.81 9.39
N ILE A 21 1.08 -0.62 9.41
CA ILE A 21 0.12 -1.63 8.91
C ILE A 21 0.16 -1.65 7.37
N MET A 22 0.22 -0.49 6.72
CA MET A 22 0.35 -0.40 5.26
C MET A 22 1.60 -1.12 4.76
N ASP A 23 2.75 -0.92 5.41
CA ASP A 23 4.01 -1.56 5.04
C ASP A 23 3.91 -3.10 5.16
N GLN A 24 3.15 -3.61 6.14
CA GLN A 24 2.87 -5.05 6.25
C GLN A 24 1.94 -5.56 5.15
N VAL A 25 0.92 -4.81 4.76
CA VAL A 25 0.04 -5.17 3.64
C VAL A 25 0.82 -5.16 2.31
N LEU A 26 1.72 -4.19 2.12
CA LEU A 26 2.61 -4.16 0.96
C LEU A 26 3.54 -5.37 0.92
N ALA A 27 3.97 -5.91 2.07
CA ALA A 27 4.74 -7.15 2.11
C ALA A 27 3.94 -8.36 1.56
N HIS A 28 2.63 -8.46 1.84
CA HIS A 28 1.77 -9.48 1.19
C HIS A 28 1.71 -9.30 -0.31
N MET A 29 1.61 -8.05 -0.76
CA MET A 29 1.62 -7.73 -2.18
C MET A 29 2.94 -8.17 -2.84
N MET A 30 4.08 -7.92 -2.21
CA MET A 30 5.39 -8.37 -2.70
C MET A 30 5.51 -9.88 -2.80
N LEU A 31 5.03 -10.62 -1.80
CA LEU A 31 5.03 -12.09 -1.82
C LEU A 31 4.15 -12.63 -2.96
N ALA A 32 3.07 -11.93 -3.30
CA ALA A 32 2.19 -12.28 -4.40
C ALA A 32 2.81 -11.94 -5.77
N SER A 33 3.43 -10.76 -5.92
CA SER A 33 4.06 -10.30 -7.17
C SER A 33 5.38 -11.00 -7.49
N TYR A 34 6.12 -11.41 -6.47
CA TYR A 34 7.48 -11.92 -6.63
C TYR A 34 7.76 -13.16 -5.77
N PRO A 35 6.98 -14.25 -5.92
CA PRO A 35 7.06 -15.42 -5.04
C PRO A 35 8.40 -16.14 -5.05
N GLU A 36 9.18 -15.99 -6.13
CA GLU A 36 10.45 -16.69 -6.35
C GLU A 36 11.67 -15.76 -6.42
N LYS A 37 11.50 -14.44 -6.26
CA LYS A 37 12.61 -13.49 -6.35
C LYS A 37 13.14 -13.12 -4.98
N ALA A 38 14.44 -12.89 -4.90
CA ALA A 38 15.05 -12.31 -3.72
C ALA A 38 14.66 -10.83 -3.57
N TRP A 39 14.68 -10.32 -2.34
CA TRP A 39 14.34 -8.92 -2.07
C TRP A 39 15.25 -7.94 -2.83
N GLU A 40 16.53 -8.29 -2.94
CA GLU A 40 17.55 -7.50 -3.61
C GLU A 40 17.26 -7.34 -5.11
N ASP A 41 16.63 -8.32 -5.74
CA ASP A 41 16.29 -8.30 -7.16
C ASP A 41 15.07 -7.40 -7.45
N ILE A 42 14.18 -7.24 -6.47
CA ILE A 42 12.94 -6.45 -6.63
C ILE A 42 13.09 -5.02 -6.12
N LEU A 43 14.04 -4.78 -5.20
CA LEU A 43 14.27 -3.48 -4.57
C LEU A 43 14.41 -2.31 -5.56
N PRO A 44 15.15 -2.42 -6.70
CA PRO A 44 15.26 -1.31 -7.65
C PRO A 44 13.92 -0.88 -8.24
N ASN A 45 13.02 -1.83 -8.53
CA ASN A 45 11.70 -1.54 -9.07
C ASN A 45 10.84 -0.82 -8.01
N LEU A 46 10.93 -1.23 -6.75
CA LEU A 46 10.17 -0.61 -5.66
C LEU A 46 10.66 0.79 -5.31
N GLN A 47 11.97 1.03 -5.42
CA GLN A 47 12.53 2.38 -5.25
C GLN A 47 11.99 3.36 -6.29
N SER A 48 11.69 2.91 -7.51
CA SER A 48 11.07 3.74 -8.55
C SER A 48 9.65 4.23 -8.19
N LEU A 49 8.98 3.56 -7.25
CA LEU A 49 7.64 3.93 -6.76
C LEU A 49 7.67 5.07 -5.72
N GLY A 50 8.85 5.60 -5.39
CA GLY A 50 8.99 6.68 -4.41
C GLY A 50 8.62 6.27 -2.97
N LEU A 51 8.73 4.97 -2.65
CA LEU A 51 8.56 4.50 -1.28
C LEU A 51 9.71 5.02 -0.40
N HIS A 52 9.36 5.47 0.81
CA HIS A 52 10.37 5.98 1.73
C HIS A 52 11.32 4.85 2.16
N PRO A 53 12.64 5.09 2.32
CA PRO A 53 13.60 4.06 2.70
C PRO A 53 13.23 3.26 3.95
N ASN A 54 12.64 3.93 4.96
CA ASN A 54 12.16 3.26 6.17
C ASN A 54 11.04 2.25 5.89
N SER A 55 10.13 2.57 4.96
CA SER A 55 9.06 1.65 4.55
C SER A 55 9.61 0.48 3.76
N LEU A 56 10.59 0.70 2.87
CA LEU A 56 11.28 -0.39 2.16
C LEU A 56 11.94 -1.36 3.15
N GLN A 57 12.61 -0.84 4.17
CA GLN A 57 13.21 -1.67 5.22
C GLN A 57 12.15 -2.41 6.05
N ALA A 58 11.05 -1.76 6.40
CA ALA A 58 9.95 -2.39 7.14
C ALA A 58 9.31 -3.52 6.34
N ILE A 59 9.00 -3.28 5.06
CA ILE A 59 8.48 -4.29 4.13
C ILE A 59 9.42 -5.50 4.09
N ALA A 60 10.72 -5.28 3.86
CA ALA A 60 11.72 -6.35 3.81
C ALA A 60 11.71 -7.23 5.08
N ASN A 61 11.60 -6.61 6.26
CA ASN A 61 11.52 -7.34 7.53
C ASN A 61 10.23 -8.17 7.63
N HIS A 62 9.11 -7.64 7.14
CA HIS A 62 7.82 -8.32 7.18
C HIS A 62 7.71 -9.48 6.19
N LEU A 63 8.50 -9.52 5.12
CA LEU A 63 8.54 -10.67 4.20
C LEU A 63 8.98 -11.97 4.86
N GLN A 64 9.83 -11.89 5.90
CA GLN A 64 10.37 -13.06 6.59
C GLN A 64 9.31 -13.76 7.47
N ALA A 65 8.37 -12.99 8.01
CA ALA A 65 7.33 -13.48 8.90
C ALA A 65 6.09 -12.57 8.83
N PRO A 66 5.32 -12.62 7.73
CA PRO A 66 4.17 -11.75 7.54
C PRO A 66 3.05 -12.14 8.50
N GLN A 67 2.46 -11.14 9.17
CA GLN A 67 1.21 -11.36 9.89
C GLN A 67 0.09 -11.71 8.91
N PRO A 68 -0.97 -12.45 9.29
CA PRO A 68 -2.07 -12.77 8.40
C PRO A 68 -2.72 -11.51 7.81
N LEU A 69 -2.95 -11.49 6.48
CA LEU A 69 -3.51 -10.33 5.78
C LEU A 69 -4.81 -9.84 6.41
N GLY A 70 -5.76 -10.74 6.70
CA GLY A 70 -7.04 -10.37 7.33
C GLY A 70 -6.88 -9.62 8.66
N ALA A 71 -5.94 -10.05 9.51
CA ALA A 71 -5.68 -9.41 10.79
C ALA A 71 -5.08 -8.00 10.64
N LEU A 72 -4.29 -7.78 9.58
CA LEU A 72 -3.78 -6.45 9.24
C LEU A 72 -4.92 -5.54 8.75
N LEU A 73 -5.79 -6.07 7.90
CA LEU A 73 -6.93 -5.32 7.38
C LEU A 73 -7.96 -4.98 8.47
N ASP A 74 -8.07 -5.78 9.54
CA ASP A 74 -8.90 -5.44 10.70
C ASP A 74 -8.37 -4.23 11.49
N GLN A 75 -7.07 -3.92 11.38
CA GLN A 75 -6.41 -2.80 12.07
C GLN A 75 -6.25 -1.56 11.19
N LEU A 76 -6.40 -1.73 9.88
CA LEU A 76 -6.26 -0.65 8.91
C LEU A 76 -7.54 0.19 8.86
N ASN A 77 -7.39 1.51 8.87
CA ASN A 77 -8.48 2.44 8.72
C ASN A 77 -8.77 2.70 7.23
N ARG A 78 -10.03 3.00 6.91
CA ARG A 78 -10.50 3.15 5.52
C ARG A 78 -9.71 4.17 4.71
N ASP A 79 -9.34 5.31 5.30
CA ASP A 79 -8.59 6.36 4.60
C ASP A 79 -7.22 5.87 4.13
N PHE A 80 -6.55 5.07 4.96
CA PHE A 80 -5.27 4.45 4.62
C PHE A 80 -5.45 3.24 3.71
N ALA A 81 -6.60 2.54 3.77
CA ALA A 81 -6.93 1.43 2.88
C ALA A 81 -7.02 1.87 1.41
N VAL A 82 -7.59 3.05 1.12
CA VAL A 82 -7.64 3.59 -0.25
C VAL A 82 -6.22 3.81 -0.80
N LEU A 83 -5.33 4.40 -0.01
CA LEU A 83 -3.94 4.61 -0.38
C LEU A 83 -3.19 3.27 -0.55
N THR A 84 -3.45 2.32 0.35
CA THR A 84 -2.83 0.99 0.31
C THR A 84 -3.24 0.23 -0.95
N LEU A 85 -4.53 0.20 -1.25
CA LEU A 85 -5.07 -0.46 -2.45
C LEU A 85 -4.45 0.11 -3.73
N SER A 86 -4.35 1.43 -3.84
CA SER A 86 -3.70 2.09 -4.98
C SER A 86 -2.23 1.68 -5.14
N ARG A 87 -1.48 1.58 -4.04
CA ARG A 87 -0.07 1.16 -4.09
C ARG A 87 0.06 -0.32 -4.47
N CYS A 88 -0.77 -1.19 -3.88
CA CYS A 88 -0.82 -2.60 -4.23
C CYS A 88 -1.11 -2.81 -5.72
N ASP A 89 -2.08 -2.05 -6.25
CA ASP A 89 -2.44 -2.11 -7.66
C ASP A 89 -1.32 -1.59 -8.58
N THR A 90 -0.62 -0.53 -8.18
CA THR A 90 0.55 -0.02 -8.92
C THR A 90 1.64 -1.08 -9.01
N ILE A 91 1.92 -1.76 -7.90
CA ILE A 91 2.87 -2.87 -7.83
C ILE A 91 2.43 -4.01 -8.75
N ALA A 92 1.17 -4.41 -8.69
CA ALA A 92 0.61 -5.51 -9.48
C ALA A 92 0.67 -5.27 -10.99
N GLN A 93 0.86 -4.01 -11.40
CA GLN A 93 0.96 -3.62 -12.81
C GLN A 93 2.40 -3.46 -13.29
N LEU A 94 3.41 -3.54 -12.41
CA LEU A 94 4.81 -3.28 -12.76
C LEU A 94 5.36 -4.22 -13.83
N ASP A 95 4.91 -5.47 -13.84
CA ASP A 95 5.30 -6.47 -14.84
C ASP A 95 4.35 -6.53 -16.04
N GLY A 96 3.33 -5.67 -16.06
CA GLY A 96 2.32 -5.57 -17.11
C GLY A 96 1.19 -6.60 -17.02
N GLN A 97 1.17 -7.49 -16.02
CA GLN A 97 0.10 -8.47 -15.85
C GLN A 97 -0.21 -8.77 -14.38
N VAL A 98 -1.43 -8.47 -13.96
CA VAL A 98 -1.94 -8.87 -12.63
C VAL A 98 -2.20 -10.38 -12.58
N SER A 99 -1.46 -11.08 -11.72
CA SER A 99 -1.63 -12.51 -11.45
C SER A 99 -2.81 -12.80 -10.51
N ALA A 100 -3.18 -14.09 -10.39
CA ALA A 100 -4.24 -14.52 -9.49
C ALA A 100 -3.89 -14.33 -8.00
N ALA A 101 -2.61 -14.41 -7.63
CA ALA A 101 -2.18 -14.18 -6.24
C ALA A 101 -2.33 -12.70 -5.86
N GLU A 102 -1.93 -11.82 -6.77
CA GLU A 102 -2.03 -10.36 -6.63
C GLU A 102 -3.49 -9.91 -6.58
N THR A 103 -4.31 -10.47 -7.47
CA THR A 103 -5.76 -10.22 -7.51
C THR A 103 -6.40 -10.53 -6.15
N LYS A 104 -6.04 -11.64 -5.50
CA LYS A 104 -6.57 -11.98 -4.17
C LYS A 104 -6.22 -10.93 -3.10
N VAL A 105 -5.03 -10.34 -3.15
CA VAL A 105 -4.65 -9.27 -2.21
C VAL A 105 -5.50 -8.02 -2.47
N LEU A 106 -5.64 -7.63 -3.74
CA LEU A 106 -6.44 -6.47 -4.15
C LEU A 106 -7.92 -6.63 -3.80
N GLU A 107 -8.49 -7.80 -4.07
CA GLU A 107 -9.87 -8.15 -3.72
C GLU A 107 -10.07 -8.15 -2.21
N ALA A 108 -9.18 -8.76 -1.43
CA ALA A 108 -9.30 -8.78 0.03
C ALA A 108 -9.35 -7.37 0.64
N ILE A 109 -8.53 -6.44 0.14
CA ILE A 109 -8.58 -5.03 0.58
C ILE A 109 -9.88 -4.38 0.09
N SER A 110 -10.26 -4.58 -1.17
CA SER A 110 -11.43 -3.95 -1.77
C SER A 110 -12.73 -4.37 -1.09
N GLU A 111 -12.90 -5.67 -0.86
CA GLU A 111 -14.07 -6.26 -0.20
C GLU A 111 -14.15 -5.82 1.27
N LYS A 112 -13.02 -5.82 1.99
CA LYS A 112 -13.01 -5.44 3.42
C LYS A 112 -13.50 -4.01 3.65
N PHE A 113 -13.14 -3.09 2.76
CA PHE A 113 -13.38 -1.66 2.92
C PHE A 113 -14.47 -1.09 2.01
N ASP A 114 -15.16 -1.95 1.27
CA ASP A 114 -16.17 -1.59 0.27
C ASP A 114 -15.61 -0.50 -0.67
N LEU A 115 -14.50 -0.85 -1.35
CA LEU A 115 -13.79 0.02 -2.28
C LEU A 115 -13.94 -0.52 -3.69
N ASP A 116 -14.26 0.35 -4.64
CA ASP A 116 -14.24 0.02 -6.06
C ASP A 116 -12.87 0.38 -6.66
N LEU A 117 -12.08 -0.65 -6.94
CA LEU A 117 -10.76 -0.52 -7.56
C LEU A 117 -10.82 0.15 -8.94
N ASN A 118 -11.87 -0.09 -9.74
CA ASN A 118 -12.01 0.53 -11.06
C ASN A 118 -12.28 2.03 -10.94
N THR A 119 -13.16 2.42 -10.01
CA THR A 119 -13.39 3.83 -9.69
C THR A 119 -12.13 4.50 -9.16
N LEU A 120 -11.32 3.81 -8.34
CA LEU A 120 -10.05 4.33 -7.85
C LEU A 120 -9.04 4.55 -8.99
N LYS A 121 -8.89 3.57 -9.89
CA LYS A 121 -8.04 3.66 -11.09
C LYS A 121 -8.42 4.86 -11.95
N ALA A 122 -9.71 5.00 -12.27
CA ALA A 122 -10.20 6.11 -13.10
C ALA A 122 -9.83 7.48 -12.50
N ARG A 123 -9.92 7.65 -11.17
CA ARG A 123 -9.54 8.90 -10.49
C ARG A 123 -8.04 9.19 -10.57
N LEU A 124 -7.20 8.18 -10.44
CA LEU A 124 -5.75 8.33 -10.52
C LEU A 124 -5.31 8.69 -11.94
N SER A 125 -5.89 8.03 -12.96
CA SER A 125 -5.61 8.33 -14.38
C SER A 125 -6.05 9.74 -14.81
N THR A 126 -7.09 10.31 -14.18
CA THR A 126 -7.54 11.68 -14.49
C THR A 126 -6.63 12.78 -13.94
N THR A 127 -5.71 12.47 -13.03
CA THR A 127 -4.84 13.49 -12.40
C THR A 127 -3.68 13.93 -13.32
N ASP A 128 -3.26 13.09 -14.27
CA ASP A 128 -2.24 13.47 -15.28
C ASP A 128 -2.80 14.42 -16.37
N SER A 129 -4.11 14.43 -16.59
CA SER A 129 -4.72 15.26 -17.65
C SER A 129 -5.02 16.71 -17.22
N ALA A 130 -4.91 17.04 -15.93
CA ALA A 130 -5.27 18.36 -15.39
C ALA A 130 -4.11 19.37 -15.35
N LEU A 131 -2.86 18.95 -15.64
CA LEU A 131 -1.68 19.83 -15.60
C LEU A 131 -1.25 20.38 -16.97
N ASN A 132 -1.93 20.02 -18.06
CA ASN A 132 -1.54 20.43 -19.42
C ASN A 132 -2.52 21.43 -20.09
N GLN A 133 -3.29 22.18 -19.30
CA GLN A 133 -4.08 23.31 -19.80
C GLN A 133 -3.80 24.57 -19.00
N LYS A 134 -2.64 25.19 -19.24
CA LYS A 134 -2.43 26.64 -19.18
C LYS A 134 -1.39 27.07 -20.20
#